data_AF-A0A527HH54-F1
#
_entry.id   AF-A0A527HH54-F1
#
_cell.length_a   1.000
_cell.length_b   1.000
_cell.length_c   1.000
_cell.angle_alpha   90.00
_cell.angle_beta   90.00
_cell.angle_gamma   90.00
#
_symmetry.space_group_name_H-M   'P 1'
#
loop_
_entity.id
_entity.type
_entity.pdbx_description
1 polymer ?
#
loop_
_entity_poly.entity_id
_entity_poly.type
_entity_poly.pdbx_seq_one_letter_code
_entity_poly.pdbx_strand_id
1 'polypeptide(L)'
;MAKRSAGLLIHRREGGGLKVLLVHPGGPFWAKKDDGAWSIPKGLVDENEDELTAAQRETEEELGVKVDGYFTRLGDYRQPGGKIVSAWSVEATIDIDVTSIKSNSFTMEWPPRSGSL
;
A
#
# COMPACT_ATOMS: atom_id res chain seq x y z
N MET A 1 -11.55 -11.72 15.27
CA MET A 1 -11.13 -12.04 13.89
C MET A 1 -9.85 -11.28 13.58
N ALA A 2 -8.88 -11.89 12.91
CA ALA A 2 -7.74 -11.14 12.39
C ALA A 2 -8.25 -10.21 11.28
N LYS A 3 -7.96 -8.90 11.37
CA LYS A 3 -8.24 -7.97 10.26
C LYS A 3 -7.49 -8.48 9.01
N ARG A 4 -8.13 -8.42 7.85
CA ARG A 4 -7.54 -8.80 6.57
C ARG A 4 -7.32 -7.54 5.73
N SER A 5 -6.16 -7.49 5.11
CA SER A 5 -5.75 -6.46 4.18
C SER A 5 -5.34 -7.11 2.87
N ALA A 6 -5.36 -6.35 1.79
CA ALA A 6 -4.82 -6.76 0.51
C ALA A 6 -4.03 -5.62 -0.13
N GLY A 7 -3.04 -5.95 -0.96
CA GLY A 7 -2.16 -4.96 -1.57
C GLY A 7 -1.49 -5.40 -2.86
N LEU A 8 -0.96 -4.42 -3.59
CA LEU A 8 -0.34 -4.61 -4.92
C LEU A 8 1.17 -4.42 -4.89
N LEU A 9 1.91 -5.47 -5.22
CA LEU A 9 3.31 -5.40 -5.65
C LEU A 9 3.34 -4.96 -7.13
N ILE A 10 3.36 -3.64 -7.30
CA ILE A 10 3.49 -3.00 -8.61
C ILE A 10 4.96 -3.03 -9.01
N HIS A 11 5.26 -3.60 -10.16
CA HIS A 11 6.64 -3.73 -10.64
C HIS A 11 6.77 -3.38 -12.12
N ARG A 12 7.98 -3.08 -12.56
CA ARG A 12 8.33 -2.96 -13.97
C ARG A 12 9.71 -3.52 -14.24
N ARG A 13 9.95 -3.93 -15.47
CA ARG A 13 11.27 -4.33 -15.96
C ARG A 13 11.92 -3.18 -16.70
N GLU A 14 13.11 -2.79 -16.28
CA GLU A 14 13.86 -1.71 -16.92
C GLU A 14 15.37 -1.98 -16.83
N GLY A 15 16.10 -1.81 -17.94
CA GLY A 15 17.56 -2.00 -17.96
C GLY A 15 18.02 -3.41 -17.55
N GLY A 16 17.17 -4.43 -17.73
CA GLY A 16 17.44 -5.81 -17.30
C GLY A 16 17.18 -6.08 -15.82
N GLY A 17 16.77 -5.08 -15.03
CA GLY A 17 16.43 -5.20 -13.62
C GLY A 17 14.93 -5.17 -13.34
N LEU A 18 14.54 -5.66 -12.16
CA LEU A 18 13.19 -5.51 -11.62
C LEU A 18 13.15 -4.28 -10.71
N LYS A 19 12.24 -3.35 -10.98
CA LYS A 19 11.93 -2.23 -10.09
C LYS A 19 10.55 -2.48 -9.47
N VAL A 20 10.42 -2.19 -8.18
CA VAL A 20 9.17 -2.35 -7.42
C VAL A 20 8.83 -1.01 -6.79
N LEU A 21 7.56 -0.63 -6.83
CA LEU A 21 7.06 0.55 -6.14
C LEU A 21 6.75 0.19 -4.68
N LEU A 22 7.32 0.96 -3.76
CA LEU A 22 7.06 0.84 -2.32
C LEU A 22 6.49 2.16 -1.81
N VAL A 23 5.63 2.05 -0.80
CA VAL A 23 5.05 3.17 -0.07
C VAL A 23 5.64 3.24 1.32
N HIS A 24 5.85 4.46 1.79
CA HIS A 24 6.27 4.77 3.16
C HIS A 24 5.18 5.63 3.82
N PRO A 25 4.64 5.22 4.98
CA PRO A 25 3.67 6.04 5.70
C PRO A 25 4.30 7.38 6.11
N GLY A 26 3.72 8.49 5.66
CA GLY A 26 4.21 9.82 5.99
C GLY A 26 3.73 10.37 7.34
N GLY A 27 4.04 11.64 7.57
CA GLY A 27 3.55 12.40 8.73
C GLY A 27 4.47 12.34 9.96
N PRO A 28 4.16 13.13 10.99
CA PRO A 28 5.11 13.40 12.08
C PRO A 28 5.36 12.18 12.97
N PHE A 29 4.45 11.20 12.98
CA PHE A 29 4.63 9.92 13.68
C PHE A 29 5.68 9.02 13.00
N TRP A 30 5.82 9.10 11.67
CA TRP A 30 6.70 8.26 10.87
C TRP A 30 7.98 8.96 10.42
N ALA A 31 8.13 10.25 10.71
CA ALA A 31 9.28 11.07 10.33
C ALA A 31 10.66 10.54 10.78
N LYS A 32 10.69 9.61 11.76
CA LYS A 32 11.92 8.96 12.26
C LYS A 32 11.89 7.43 12.13
N LYS A 33 10.94 6.88 11.38
CA LYS A 33 10.71 5.43 11.27
C LYS A 33 10.82 5.03 9.80
N ASP A 34 12.03 4.70 9.38
CA ASP A 34 12.29 4.34 7.98
C ASP A 34 12.42 2.83 7.81
N ASP A 35 13.36 2.22 8.53
CA ASP A 35 13.57 0.77 8.51
C ASP A 35 12.33 -0.01 8.95
N GLY A 36 11.89 -0.93 8.09
CA GLY A 36 10.73 -1.78 8.31
C GLY A 36 9.37 -1.08 8.14
N ALA A 37 9.33 0.19 7.76
CA ALA A 37 8.09 0.94 7.52
C ALA A 37 7.61 0.86 6.06
N TRP A 38 8.53 0.64 5.11
CA TRP A 38 8.21 0.48 3.69
C TRP A 38 7.36 -0.75 3.43
N SER A 39 6.36 -0.61 2.56
CA SER A 39 5.47 -1.72 2.17
C SER A 39 4.93 -1.54 0.75
N ILE A 40 4.15 -2.52 0.27
CA ILE A 40 3.27 -2.33 -0.89
C ILE A 40 2.05 -1.48 -0.51
N PRO A 41 1.46 -0.72 -1.45
CA PRO A 41 0.17 -0.08 -1.22
C PRO A 41 -0.86 -1.15 -0.85
N LYS A 42 -1.58 -0.92 0.26
CA LYS A 42 -2.48 -1.91 0.85
C LYS A 42 -3.41 -1.25 1.87
N GLY A 43 -4.61 -1.77 1.97
CA GLY A 43 -5.52 -1.40 3.06
C GLY A 43 -6.47 -2.52 3.41
N LEU A 44 -7.56 -2.19 4.09
CA LEU A 44 -8.48 -3.20 4.63
C LEU A 44 -9.35 -3.77 3.51
N VAL A 45 -9.68 -5.05 3.61
CA VAL A 45 -10.72 -5.65 2.77
C VAL A 45 -12.07 -5.38 3.44
N ASP A 46 -12.97 -4.72 2.73
CA ASP A 46 -14.31 -4.43 3.21
C ASP A 46 -15.22 -5.68 3.17
N GLU A 47 -16.33 -5.65 3.91
CA GLU A 47 -17.20 -6.83 4.11
C GLU A 47 -17.79 -7.40 2.81
N ASN A 48 -17.90 -6.57 1.75
CA ASN A 48 -18.53 -6.94 0.47
C ASN A 48 -17.55 -6.86 -0.72
N GLU A 49 -16.26 -6.91 -0.44
CA GLU A 49 -15.19 -6.74 -1.44
C GLU A 49 -14.26 -7.95 -1.43
N ASP A 50 -13.76 -8.35 -2.60
CA ASP A 50 -12.69 -9.36 -2.69
C ASP A 50 -11.30 -8.72 -2.53
N GLU A 51 -10.30 -9.54 -2.22
CA GLU A 51 -8.94 -9.07 -1.92
C GLU A 51 -8.30 -8.30 -3.09
N LEU A 52 -8.53 -8.71 -4.33
CA LEU A 52 -7.93 -8.05 -5.47
C LEU A 52 -8.58 -6.69 -5.70
N THR A 53 -9.91 -6.62 -5.59
CA THR A 53 -10.65 -5.36 -5.67
C THR A 53 -10.19 -4.38 -4.59
N ALA A 54 -10.02 -4.84 -3.33
CA ALA A 54 -9.49 -4.03 -2.25
C ALA A 54 -8.06 -3.54 -2.52
N ALA A 55 -7.18 -4.41 -3.05
CA ALA A 55 -5.82 -4.05 -3.38
C ALA A 55 -5.74 -2.95 -4.46
N GLN A 56 -6.62 -2.99 -5.47
CA GLN A 56 -6.72 -1.98 -6.52
C GLN A 56 -7.26 -0.64 -5.97
N ARG A 57 -8.37 -0.68 -5.22
CA ARG A 57 -8.97 0.51 -4.60
C ARG A 57 -7.98 1.24 -3.70
N GLU A 58 -7.32 0.52 -2.79
CA GLU A 58 -6.35 1.08 -1.86
C GLU A 58 -5.11 1.66 -2.58
N THR A 59 -4.71 1.06 -3.69
CA THR A 59 -3.65 1.62 -4.54
C THR A 59 -4.08 2.96 -5.15
N GLU A 60 -5.31 3.07 -5.64
CA GLU A 60 -5.86 4.32 -6.16
C GLU A 60 -5.96 5.39 -5.05
N GLU A 61 -6.37 5.02 -3.84
CA GLU A 61 -6.48 5.95 -2.71
C GLU A 61 -5.11 6.43 -2.19
N GLU A 62 -4.13 5.53 -2.06
CA GLU A 62 -2.80 5.87 -1.54
C GLU A 62 -1.91 6.57 -2.59
N LEU A 63 -2.05 6.21 -3.87
CA LEU A 63 -1.15 6.71 -4.92
C LEU A 63 -1.82 7.70 -5.90
N GLY A 64 -3.15 7.72 -5.98
CA GLY A 64 -3.86 8.43 -7.04
C GLY A 64 -3.69 7.79 -8.42
N VAL A 65 -3.27 6.53 -8.48
CA VAL A 65 -2.93 5.82 -9.72
C VAL A 65 -3.81 4.59 -9.87
N LYS A 66 -4.45 4.48 -11.04
CA LYS A 66 -5.06 3.22 -11.49
C LYS A 66 -4.01 2.40 -12.21
N VAL A 67 -3.86 1.15 -11.80
CA VAL A 67 -2.94 0.21 -12.43
C VAL A 67 -3.76 -0.88 -13.08
N ASP A 68 -3.63 -1.02 -14.40
CA ASP A 68 -4.24 -2.09 -15.18
C ASP A 68 -3.20 -3.13 -15.56
N GLY A 69 -3.58 -4.41 -15.60
CA GLY A 69 -2.70 -5.48 -16.04
C GLY A 69 -3.16 -6.86 -15.63
N TYR A 70 -2.25 -7.83 -15.78
CA TYR A 70 -2.48 -9.19 -15.31
C TYR A 70 -2.10 -9.31 -13.84
N PHE A 71 -3.11 -9.46 -12.98
CA PHE A 71 -2.92 -9.59 -11.54
C PHE A 71 -2.64 -11.03 -11.14
N THR A 72 -1.48 -11.28 -10.54
CA THR A 72 -1.09 -12.61 -10.06
C THR A 72 -1.02 -12.63 -8.55
N ARG A 73 -1.77 -13.53 -7.90
CA ARG A 73 -1.71 -13.73 -6.45
C ARG A 73 -0.35 -14.29 -6.05
N LEU A 74 0.32 -13.62 -5.12
CA LEU A 74 1.61 -14.05 -4.57
C LEU A 74 1.46 -14.88 -3.30
N GLY A 75 0.41 -14.64 -2.52
CA GLY A 75 0.13 -15.36 -1.27
C GLY A 75 -0.16 -14.43 -0.10
N ASP A 76 -0.19 -15.00 1.10
CA ASP A 76 -0.56 -14.28 2.32
C ASP A 76 0.64 -14.09 3.25
N TYR A 77 0.75 -12.90 3.84
CA TYR A 77 1.73 -12.59 4.88
C TYR A 77 1.03 -12.20 6.19
N ARG A 78 1.45 -12.83 7.30
CA ARG A 78 0.92 -12.51 8.63
C ARG A 78 1.86 -11.54 9.34
N GLN A 79 1.38 -10.32 9.59
CA GLN A 79 2.16 -9.28 10.26
C GLN A 79 2.27 -9.50 11.79
N PRO A 80 3.30 -8.95 12.45
CA PRO A 80 3.34 -8.82 13.91
C PRO A 80 2.11 -8.04 14.37
N GLY A 81 1.25 -8.66 15.19
CA GLY A 81 -0.09 -8.14 15.52
C GLY A 81 -1.24 -8.96 14.92
N GLY A 82 -0.92 -9.94 14.07
CA GLY A 82 -1.86 -10.98 13.63
C GLY A 82 -2.68 -10.62 12.40
N LYS A 83 -2.61 -9.38 11.89
CA LYS A 83 -3.22 -8.97 10.62
C LYS A 83 -2.66 -9.80 9.46
N ILE A 84 -3.52 -10.22 8.55
CA ILE A 84 -3.15 -10.96 7.33
C ILE A 84 -3.18 -9.99 6.15
N VAL A 85 -2.14 -10.00 5.33
CA VAL A 85 -2.04 -9.23 4.08
C VAL A 85 -1.99 -10.20 2.91
N SER A 86 -2.98 -10.16 2.04
CA SER A 86 -3.00 -10.91 0.78
C SER A 86 -2.32 -10.08 -0.32
N ALA A 87 -1.20 -10.57 -0.84
CA ALA A 87 -0.39 -9.86 -1.81
C ALA A 87 -0.68 -10.33 -3.24
N TRP A 88 -0.86 -9.36 -4.12
CA TRP A 88 -1.01 -9.55 -5.57
C TRP A 88 0.10 -8.79 -6.29
N SER A 89 0.50 -9.24 -7.47
CA SER A 89 1.49 -8.55 -8.31
C SER A 89 0.87 -8.11 -9.62
N VAL A 90 1.35 -6.98 -10.14
CA VAL A 90 1.00 -6.45 -11.44
C VAL A 90 2.22 -5.77 -12.06
N GLU A 91 2.46 -6.04 -13.34
CA GLU A 91 3.47 -5.32 -14.10
C GLU A 91 2.86 -4.00 -14.62
N ALA A 92 3.41 -2.87 -14.20
CA ALA A 92 2.96 -1.55 -14.63
C ALA A 92 3.34 -1.33 -16.11
N THR A 93 2.33 -1.10 -16.94
CA THR A 93 2.49 -0.77 -18.36
C THR A 93 2.73 0.73 -18.58
N ILE A 94 2.34 1.56 -17.61
CA ILE A 94 2.59 3.00 -17.58
C ILE A 94 3.77 3.32 -16.66
N ASP A 95 4.51 4.39 -17.00
CA ASP A 95 5.49 4.93 -16.08
C ASP A 95 4.78 5.67 -14.94
N ILE A 96 5.08 5.29 -13.70
CA ILE A 96 4.52 5.94 -12.51
C ILE A 96 5.54 6.98 -12.05
N ASP A 97 5.23 8.25 -12.30
CA ASP A 97 6.02 9.36 -11.77
C ASP A 97 5.78 9.51 -10.26
N VAL A 98 6.63 8.86 -9.48
CA VAL A 98 6.61 8.89 -8.01
C VAL A 98 6.72 10.30 -7.43
N THR A 99 7.25 11.28 -8.18
CA THR A 99 7.38 12.67 -7.71
C THR A 99 6.07 13.45 -7.79
N SER A 100 5.10 12.95 -8.55
CA SER A 100 3.77 13.54 -8.75
C SER A 100 2.69 12.94 -7.85
N ILE A 101 2.99 11.85 -7.15
CA ILE A 101 2.04 11.10 -6.32
C ILE A 101 1.50 11.99 -5.19
N LYS A 102 0.17 11.99 -5.05
CA LYS A 102 -0.54 12.65 -3.95
C LYS A 102 -1.42 11.63 -3.24
N SER A 103 -1.00 11.27 -2.03
CA SER A 103 -1.78 10.42 -1.13
C SER A 103 -3.02 11.13 -0.61
N ASN A 104 -3.95 10.35 -0.08
CA ASN A 104 -5.05 10.83 0.75
C ASN A 104 -4.57 11.56 2.04
N SER A 105 -5.48 12.36 2.62
CA SER A 105 -5.27 13.01 3.93
C SER A 105 -6.02 12.29 5.04
N PHE A 106 -5.44 12.23 6.23
CA PHE A 106 -6.10 11.73 7.43
C PHE A 106 -5.91 12.69 8.60
N THR A 107 -6.78 12.61 9.60
CA THR A 107 -6.66 13.35 10.86
C THR A 107 -6.08 12.45 11.94
N MET A 108 -5.24 13.03 12.81
CA MET A 108 -4.61 12.31 13.90
C MET A 108 -4.29 13.29 15.02
N GLU A 109 -4.54 12.84 16.24
CA GLU A 109 -4.15 13.56 17.44
C GLU A 109 -2.64 13.83 17.49
N TRP A 110 -2.25 15.09 17.65
CA TRP A 110 -0.84 15.48 17.68
C TRP A 110 -0.55 16.66 18.61
N PRO A 111 0.47 16.58 19.50
CA PRO A 111 1.32 15.42 19.80
C PRO A 111 0.53 14.23 20.37
N PRO A 112 1.07 13.00 20.35
CA PRO A 112 0.36 11.84 20.87
C PRO A 112 -0.06 12.02 22.33
N ARG A 113 -1.34 11.74 22.66
CA ARG A 113 -1.94 11.87 24.00
C ARG A 113 -2.14 13.32 24.50
N SER A 114 -2.17 14.30 23.62
CA SER A 114 -2.47 15.70 23.91
C SER A 114 -3.96 16.04 23.95
N GLY A 115 -4.83 15.20 23.38
CA GLY A 115 -6.25 15.49 23.17
C GLY A 115 -6.55 16.52 22.08
N SER A 116 -5.55 16.98 21.33
CA SER A 116 -5.70 17.93 20.21
C SER A 116 -5.62 17.18 18.87
N LEU A 117 -6.66 17.30 18.04
CA LEU A 117 -6.74 16.73 16.68
C LEU A 117 -6.05 17.58 15.62
#